data_AF-A0A9X5GVB5-F1
#
_entry.id   AF-A0A9X5GVB5-F1
#
_cell.length_a   1.000
_cell.length_b   1.000
_cell.length_c   1.000
_cell.angle_alpha   90.00
_cell.angle_beta   90.00
_cell.angle_gamma   90.00
#
_symmetry.space_group_name_H-M   'P 1'
#
loop_
_entity.id
_entity.type
_entity.pdbx_description
1 polymer ?
#
loop_
_entity_poly.entity_id
_entity_poly.type
_entity_poly.pdbx_seq_one_letter_code
_entity_poly.pdbx_strand_id
1 'polypeptide(L)'
;VEAESVAYTVCQHYGLDTSDYSFGYVAGWSSGRELSELKSSLETIRSAAAEIINSIDANLAELQQAQDKEQTAGQEQPEAPAKADTAGKEKPEPEAAAPRKSGAQEKAGAAPKEAFTPETIYRVRRNPYGDSRENSYLLQAYVTQENGRAKMGDVLFTGTPEKCRELMGQLKSGELTEGDVKQLYAKAQETAQTAGQGKDTFSIYQIKGGDETRDFRFEPYDRLQAAGNVVDRANYELVYSAPLAPETSLE
;
A
#
# COMPACT_ATOMS: atom_id res chain seq x y z
N VAL A 1 1.40 -14.24 36.62
CA VAL A 1 1.56 -13.41 37.83
C VAL A 1 2.70 -12.41 37.72
N GLU A 2 3.97 -12.79 37.53
CA GLU A 2 5.10 -11.86 37.71
C GLU A 2 5.03 -10.65 36.77
N ALA A 3 4.99 -10.88 35.45
CA ALA A 3 4.87 -9.81 34.46
C ALA A 3 3.62 -8.92 34.66
N GLU A 4 2.50 -9.53 35.05
CA GLU A 4 1.22 -8.85 35.30
C GLU A 4 1.25 -7.99 36.57
N SER A 5 1.89 -8.48 37.63
CA SER A 5 2.08 -7.75 38.89
C SER A 5 3.12 -6.64 38.76
N VAL A 6 4.16 -6.84 37.94
CA VAL A 6 5.11 -5.79 37.54
C VAL A 6 4.36 -4.70 36.76
N ALA A 7 3.59 -5.06 35.74
CA ALA A 7 2.81 -4.11 34.95
C ALA A 7 1.83 -3.31 35.83
N TYR A 8 1.06 -3.97 36.69
CA TYR A 8 0.18 -3.31 37.66
C TYR A 8 0.93 -2.32 38.57
N THR A 9 2.08 -2.74 39.12
CA THR A 9 2.89 -1.90 40.03
C THR A 9 3.43 -0.65 39.32
N VAL A 10 3.89 -0.80 38.07
CA VAL A 10 4.37 0.33 37.25
C VAL A 10 3.21 1.25 36.87
N CYS A 11 2.07 0.72 36.39
CA CYS A 11 0.90 1.52 36.02
C CYS A 11 0.34 2.33 37.20
N GLN A 12 0.20 1.71 38.37
CA GLN A 12 -0.26 2.38 39.59
C GLN A 12 0.69 3.50 40.04
N HIS A 13 2.01 3.34 39.85
CA HIS A 13 2.98 4.39 40.17
C HIS A 13 2.73 5.68 39.36
N TYR A 14 2.34 5.55 38.10
CA TYR A 14 1.99 6.67 37.21
C TYR A 14 0.50 7.04 37.23
N GLY A 15 -0.29 6.51 38.18
CA GLY A 15 -1.72 6.82 38.31
C GLY A 15 -2.61 6.24 37.22
N LEU A 16 -2.13 5.25 36.46
CA LEU A 16 -2.90 4.51 35.46
C LEU A 16 -3.64 3.36 36.13
N ASP A 17 -4.96 3.44 36.20
CA ASP A 17 -5.76 2.39 36.80
C ASP A 17 -5.94 1.20 35.84
N THR A 18 -5.46 0.04 36.27
CA THR A 18 -5.58 -1.25 35.57
C THR A 18 -6.15 -2.34 36.48
N SER A 19 -6.82 -1.97 37.59
CA SER A 19 -7.33 -2.93 38.59
C SER A 19 -8.18 -4.04 37.99
N ASP A 20 -9.02 -3.69 37.02
CA ASP A 20 -10.00 -4.59 36.39
C ASP A 20 -9.34 -5.75 35.63
N TYR A 21 -8.09 -5.61 35.21
CA TYR A 21 -7.33 -6.67 34.56
C TYR A 21 -6.53 -7.52 35.55
N SER A 22 -5.96 -6.94 36.61
CA SER A 22 -4.91 -7.58 37.42
C SER A 22 -5.40 -8.33 38.66
N PHE A 23 -6.52 -7.95 39.28
CA PHE A 23 -6.92 -8.52 40.58
C PHE A 23 -7.46 -9.96 40.49
N GLY A 24 -8.09 -10.35 39.38
CA GLY A 24 -8.70 -11.68 39.22
C GLY A 24 -7.68 -12.83 39.22
N TYR A 25 -6.53 -12.64 38.56
CA TYR A 25 -5.52 -13.69 38.39
C TYR A 25 -4.62 -13.87 39.63
N VAL A 26 -4.37 -12.81 40.40
CA VAL A 26 -3.54 -12.87 41.62
C VAL A 26 -4.17 -13.75 42.70
N ALA A 27 -5.49 -13.66 42.88
CA ALA A 27 -6.22 -14.44 43.90
C ALA A 27 -6.17 -15.96 43.66
N GLY A 28 -6.19 -16.40 42.39
CA GLY A 28 -6.05 -17.81 42.03
C GLY A 28 -4.61 -18.31 42.05
N TRP A 29 -3.63 -17.46 41.77
CA TRP A 29 -2.23 -17.89 41.66
C TRP A 29 -1.58 -18.23 43.00
N SER A 30 -2.02 -17.62 44.11
CA SER A 30 -1.50 -17.89 45.46
C SER A 30 -1.98 -19.21 46.08
N SER A 31 -3.00 -19.88 45.52
CA SER A 31 -3.53 -21.10 46.14
C SER A 31 -2.61 -22.30 45.93
N GLY A 32 -2.03 -22.83 47.01
CA GLY A 32 -1.27 -24.08 47.01
C GLY A 32 0.25 -23.95 46.79
N ARG A 33 0.82 -22.75 46.80
CA ARG A 33 2.27 -22.53 46.72
C ARG A 33 2.94 -22.39 48.09
N GLU A 34 4.21 -22.78 48.14
CA GLU A 34 5.10 -22.61 49.29
C GLU A 34 5.42 -21.12 49.56
N LEU A 35 5.64 -20.78 50.84
CA LEU A 35 5.88 -19.38 51.25
C LEU A 35 7.21 -18.83 50.69
N SER A 36 8.17 -19.71 50.44
CA SER A 36 9.45 -19.38 49.81
C SER A 36 9.29 -18.97 48.35
N GLU A 37 8.44 -19.66 47.58
CA GLU A 37 8.12 -19.33 46.19
C GLU A 37 7.43 -17.97 46.09
N LEU A 38 6.42 -17.71 46.95
CA LEU A 38 5.75 -16.41 46.98
C LEU A 38 6.74 -15.27 47.28
N LYS A 39 7.64 -15.44 48.26
CA LYS A 39 8.64 -14.43 48.60
C LYS A 39 9.63 -14.18 47.47
N SER A 40 10.12 -15.24 46.81
CA SER A 40 11.01 -15.11 45.66
C SER A 40 10.33 -14.35 44.52
N SER A 41 9.07 -14.70 44.23
CA SER A 41 8.30 -14.09 43.15
C SER A 41 8.01 -12.61 43.42
N LEU A 42 7.65 -12.27 44.66
CA LEU A 42 7.38 -10.89 45.09
C LEU A 42 8.66 -10.03 45.04
N GLU A 43 9.83 -10.60 45.36
CA GLU A 43 11.11 -9.91 45.23
C GLU A 43 11.50 -9.65 43.76
N THR A 44 11.26 -10.62 42.87
CA THR A 44 11.39 -10.44 41.41
C THR A 44 10.49 -9.32 40.91
N ILE A 45 9.21 -9.34 41.31
CA ILE A 45 8.22 -8.32 40.93
C ILE A 45 8.66 -6.92 41.40
N ARG A 46 9.08 -6.81 42.67
CA ARG A 46 9.56 -5.55 43.27
C ARG A 46 10.77 -4.99 42.52
N SER A 47 11.75 -5.84 42.23
CA SER A 47 12.99 -5.42 41.58
C SER A 47 12.75 -4.97 40.14
N ALA A 48 12.03 -5.78 39.34
CA ALA A 48 11.72 -5.44 37.96
C ALA A 48 10.84 -4.18 37.82
N ALA A 49 9.85 -4.01 38.70
CA ALA A 49 9.04 -2.79 38.71
C ALA A 49 9.87 -1.54 39.06
N ALA A 50 10.78 -1.64 40.04
CA ALA A 50 11.67 -0.54 40.41
C ALA A 50 12.64 -0.16 39.28
N GLU A 51 13.23 -1.14 38.57
CA GLU A 51 14.09 -0.88 37.41
C GLU A 51 13.35 -0.13 36.29
N ILE A 52 12.12 -0.55 35.97
CA ILE A 52 11.29 0.09 34.95
C ILE A 52 10.89 1.51 35.37
N ILE A 53 10.45 1.72 36.62
CA ILE A 53 10.07 3.04 37.14
C ILE A 53 11.27 4.00 37.06
N ASN A 54 12.41 3.63 37.64
CA ASN A 54 13.62 4.46 37.64
C ASN A 54 14.10 4.81 36.21
N SER A 55 13.96 3.87 35.26
CA SER A 55 14.31 4.11 33.86
C SER A 55 13.36 5.13 33.20
N ILE A 56 12.05 5.01 33.42
CA ILE A 56 11.06 5.95 32.88
C ILE A 56 11.23 7.35 33.49
N ASP A 57 11.42 7.45 34.82
CA ASP A 57 11.67 8.72 35.51
C ASP A 57 12.91 9.45 34.98
N ALA A 58 14.01 8.71 34.73
CA ALA A 58 15.22 9.28 34.14
C ALA A 58 14.98 9.84 32.73
N ASN A 59 14.30 9.07 31.86
CA ASN A 59 13.94 9.53 30.51
C ASN A 59 13.01 10.75 30.55
N LEU A 60 12.04 10.78 31.48
CA LEU A 60 11.13 11.91 31.63
C LEU A 60 11.86 13.20 32.07
N ALA A 61 12.85 13.07 32.95
CA ALA A 61 13.68 14.19 33.38
C ALA A 61 14.59 14.74 32.25
N GLU A 62 15.10 13.87 31.37
CA GLU A 62 15.85 14.28 30.18
C GLU A 62 14.95 15.00 29.16
N LEU A 63 13.74 14.49 28.91
CA LEU A 63 12.77 15.12 28.02
C LEU A 63 12.33 16.51 28.50
N GLN A 64 12.12 16.69 29.81
CA GLN A 64 11.80 18.01 30.38
C GLN A 64 12.95 19.01 30.14
N GLN A 65 14.20 18.60 30.40
CA GLN A 65 15.38 19.45 30.16
C GLN A 65 15.59 19.79 28.68
N ALA A 66 15.15 18.95 27.75
CA ALA A 66 15.20 19.25 26.33
C ALA A 66 14.17 20.35 25.96
N GLN A 67 12.92 20.21 26.41
CA GLN A 67 11.87 21.19 26.14
C GLN A 67 12.17 22.57 26.75
N ASP A 68 12.69 22.61 27.99
CA ASP A 68 13.06 23.86 28.66
C ASP A 68 14.16 24.63 27.87
N LYS A 69 15.09 23.90 27.22
CA LYS A 69 16.14 24.49 26.37
C LYS A 69 15.58 25.01 25.05
N GLU A 70 14.68 24.28 24.39
CA GLU A 70 14.05 24.73 23.14
C GLU A 70 13.15 25.96 23.35
N GLN A 71 12.36 25.99 24.43
CA GLN A 71 11.53 27.15 24.76
C GLN A 71 12.36 28.41 25.04
N THR A 72 13.56 28.27 25.60
CA THR A 72 14.46 29.40 25.88
C THR A 72 15.13 29.95 24.59
N ALA A 73 15.26 29.13 23.54
CA ALA A 73 15.87 29.54 22.27
C ALA A 73 14.89 30.25 21.29
N GLY A 74 13.58 30.13 21.50
CA GLY A 74 12.55 30.61 20.57
C GLY A 74 12.19 32.10 20.62
N GLN A 75 12.89 32.93 21.39
CA GLN A 75 12.51 34.34 21.63
C GLN A 75 13.25 35.41 20.79
N GLU A 76 14.20 35.05 19.91
CA GLU A 76 14.79 36.03 18.97
C GLU A 76 13.95 36.18 17.69
N GLN A 77 13.16 37.26 17.65
CA GLN A 77 12.22 37.62 16.59
C GLN A 77 12.85 38.54 15.53
N PRO A 78 12.70 38.28 14.22
CA PRO A 78 12.96 39.26 13.16
C PRO A 78 11.75 40.17 12.89
N GLU A 79 11.98 41.47 12.69
CA GLU A 79 10.93 42.46 12.40
C GLU A 79 10.51 42.55 10.92
N ALA A 80 9.23 42.89 10.73
CA ALA A 80 8.63 43.70 9.65
C ALA A 80 8.62 43.23 8.17
N PRO A 81 7.43 43.12 7.54
CA PRO A 81 7.25 43.10 6.08
C PRO A 81 6.87 44.49 5.51
N ALA A 82 7.25 44.78 4.26
CA ALA A 82 6.84 45.98 3.52
C ALA A 82 6.25 45.66 2.13
N LYS A 83 5.22 46.43 1.73
CA LYS A 83 4.41 46.28 0.49
C LYS A 83 4.96 47.10 -0.69
N ALA A 84 4.53 46.73 -1.92
CA ALA A 84 3.95 47.61 -2.99
C ALA A 84 3.70 46.75 -4.26
N ASP A 85 2.46 46.57 -4.74
CA ASP A 85 1.78 47.33 -5.83
C ASP A 85 2.28 46.97 -7.27
N THR A 86 1.50 46.88 -8.38
CA THR A 86 0.09 47.24 -8.68
C THR A 86 -0.45 46.53 -9.96
N ALA A 87 -1.76 46.21 -9.96
CA ALA A 87 -2.82 46.47 -10.99
C ALA A 87 -2.76 46.08 -12.51
N GLY A 88 -3.94 45.63 -13.02
CA GLY A 88 -4.33 45.50 -14.46
C GLY A 88 -4.70 44.05 -14.87
N LYS A 89 -5.97 43.63 -15.12
CA LYS A 89 -6.86 43.86 -16.30
C LYS A 89 -6.16 43.62 -17.67
N GLU A 90 -6.67 42.87 -18.65
CA GLU A 90 -8.05 42.43 -19.01
C GLU A 90 -8.03 41.16 -19.93
N LYS A 91 -9.21 40.55 -20.21
CA LYS A 91 -9.48 39.59 -21.31
C LYS A 91 -10.77 40.05 -22.01
N PRO A 92 -10.90 40.06 -23.36
CA PRO A 92 -11.38 38.87 -24.09
C PRO A 92 -10.83 38.67 -25.54
N GLU A 93 -11.31 37.58 -26.15
CA GLU A 93 -11.23 37.07 -27.55
C GLU A 93 -11.83 38.00 -28.67
N PRO A 94 -11.91 37.63 -29.99
CA PRO A 94 -11.18 36.64 -30.84
C PRO A 94 -10.81 37.18 -32.27
N GLU A 95 -10.54 36.26 -33.22
CA GLU A 95 -10.99 36.25 -34.65
C GLU A 95 -9.93 36.32 -35.80
N ALA A 96 -10.18 35.48 -36.84
CA ALA A 96 -9.73 35.51 -38.26
C ALA A 96 -8.23 35.65 -38.61
N ALA A 97 -7.65 34.92 -39.57
CA ALA A 97 -8.17 34.64 -40.91
C ALA A 97 -7.38 33.53 -41.66
N ALA A 98 -8.08 32.69 -42.41
CA ALA A 98 -7.55 32.16 -43.67
C ALA A 98 -7.80 33.20 -44.78
N PRO A 99 -7.09 33.18 -45.94
CA PRO A 99 -7.70 32.44 -47.06
C PRO A 99 -6.74 31.97 -48.19
N ARG A 100 -7.33 31.23 -49.15
CA ARG A 100 -6.95 31.00 -50.57
C ARG A 100 -6.26 29.66 -50.91
N LYS A 101 -6.59 28.98 -52.02
CA LYS A 101 -7.85 28.92 -52.80
C LYS A 101 -7.76 27.75 -53.82
N SER A 102 -8.88 27.02 -54.00
CA SER A 102 -9.48 26.49 -55.25
C SER A 102 -8.61 26.12 -56.48
N GLY A 103 -8.88 25.03 -57.22
CA GLY A 103 -9.97 24.03 -57.11
C GLY A 103 -10.34 23.38 -58.47
N ALA A 104 -11.43 22.59 -58.50
CA ALA A 104 -12.08 21.98 -59.69
C ALA A 104 -11.26 20.89 -60.45
N GLN A 105 -11.78 19.92 -61.22
CA GLN A 105 -13.12 19.34 -61.53
C GLN A 105 -12.85 17.98 -62.30
N GLU A 106 -13.72 16.98 -62.54
CA GLU A 106 -15.16 16.71 -62.26
C GLU A 106 -15.47 15.17 -62.38
N LYS A 107 -16.59 14.71 -61.80
CA LYS A 107 -17.47 13.56 -62.16
C LYS A 107 -16.97 12.13 -62.54
N ALA A 108 -17.76 11.19 -62.01
CA ALA A 108 -18.30 9.97 -62.63
C ALA A 108 -17.42 8.71 -62.79
N GLY A 109 -17.74 7.72 -61.95
CA GLY A 109 -17.42 6.31 -62.13
C GLY A 109 -18.23 5.47 -61.15
N ALA A 110 -19.32 4.85 -61.62
CA ALA A 110 -20.10 3.93 -60.79
C ALA A 110 -19.36 2.58 -60.70
N ALA A 111 -18.73 2.32 -59.57
CA ALA A 111 -18.17 1.03 -59.19
C ALA A 111 -19.00 0.46 -58.01
N PRO A 112 -19.14 -0.86 -57.87
CA PRO A 112 -19.93 -1.44 -56.78
C PRO A 112 -19.31 -1.04 -55.44
N LYS A 113 -20.15 -0.68 -54.46
CA LYS A 113 -19.70 -0.56 -53.08
C LYS A 113 -19.27 -1.95 -52.61
N GLU A 114 -17.97 -2.19 -52.58
CA GLU A 114 -17.41 -3.32 -51.85
C GLU A 114 -17.92 -3.24 -50.41
N ALA A 115 -18.49 -4.34 -49.92
CA ALA A 115 -18.99 -4.40 -48.56
C ALA A 115 -17.80 -4.21 -47.61
N PHE A 116 -17.96 -3.32 -46.62
CA PHE A 116 -16.88 -3.03 -45.68
C PHE A 116 -16.46 -4.32 -44.94
N THR A 117 -15.25 -4.79 -45.22
CA THR A 117 -14.64 -5.92 -44.52
C THR A 117 -13.88 -5.41 -43.30
N PRO A 118 -14.35 -5.66 -42.06
CA PRO A 118 -13.61 -5.27 -40.87
C PRO A 118 -12.29 -6.07 -40.79
N GLU A 119 -11.17 -5.37 -40.94
CA GLU A 119 -9.83 -5.91 -40.75
C GLU A 119 -9.45 -5.88 -39.26
N THR A 120 -8.81 -6.95 -38.80
CA THR A 120 -8.23 -7.04 -37.45
C THR A 120 -6.76 -6.59 -37.48
N ILE A 121 -6.44 -5.56 -36.69
CA ILE A 121 -5.11 -4.98 -36.56
C ILE A 121 -4.58 -5.19 -35.15
N TYR A 122 -3.46 -5.91 -35.02
CA TYR A 122 -2.80 -6.13 -33.74
C TYR A 122 -1.82 -5.00 -33.39
N ARG A 123 -1.89 -4.50 -32.15
CA ARG A 123 -0.93 -3.51 -31.61
C ARG A 123 -0.41 -3.91 -30.24
N VAL A 124 0.89 -3.70 -30.05
CA VAL A 124 1.57 -3.79 -28.74
C VAL A 124 1.61 -2.40 -28.11
N ARG A 125 1.25 -2.29 -26.83
CA ARG A 125 1.35 -1.06 -26.02
C ARG A 125 1.97 -1.37 -24.66
N ARG A 126 2.50 -0.35 -23.98
CA ARG A 126 2.90 -0.46 -22.58
C ARG A 126 1.65 -0.67 -21.70
N ASN A 127 1.71 -1.57 -20.73
CA ASN A 127 0.62 -1.80 -19.80
C ASN A 127 0.60 -0.68 -18.72
N PRO A 128 -0.49 0.07 -18.54
CA PRO A 128 -0.61 1.06 -17.46
C PRO A 128 -0.53 0.44 -16.07
N TYR A 129 -0.88 -0.84 -15.93
CA TYR A 129 -0.92 -1.61 -14.68
C TYR A 129 0.32 -2.53 -14.52
N GLY A 130 1.39 -2.29 -15.28
CA GLY A 130 2.60 -3.11 -15.24
C GLY A 130 3.44 -2.85 -13.99
N ASP A 131 3.31 -3.75 -13.01
CA ASP A 131 4.05 -3.83 -11.75
C ASP A 131 5.40 -4.54 -11.87
N SER A 132 5.52 -5.42 -12.85
CA SER A 132 6.62 -6.35 -13.08
C SER A 132 7.10 -6.30 -14.54
N ARG A 133 8.30 -6.83 -14.82
CA ARG A 133 8.81 -6.91 -16.20
C ARG A 133 7.92 -7.80 -17.06
N GLU A 134 7.40 -8.85 -16.44
CA GLU A 134 6.52 -9.88 -16.97
C GLU A 134 5.11 -9.35 -17.27
N ASN A 135 4.72 -8.18 -16.74
CA ASN A 135 3.42 -7.54 -16.95
C ASN A 135 3.52 -6.16 -17.64
N SER A 136 4.70 -5.83 -18.19
CA SER A 136 5.03 -4.46 -18.62
C SER A 136 4.41 -4.01 -19.96
N TYR A 137 3.97 -4.94 -20.82
CA TYR A 137 3.34 -4.67 -22.11
C TYR A 137 2.07 -5.51 -22.31
N LEU A 138 1.21 -5.04 -23.21
CA LEU A 138 0.00 -5.73 -23.65
C LEU A 138 -0.08 -5.78 -25.18
N LEU A 139 -0.63 -6.88 -25.67
CA LEU A 139 -0.97 -7.13 -27.07
C LEU A 139 -2.50 -7.08 -27.21
N GLN A 140 -3.00 -6.22 -28.09
CA GLN A 140 -4.42 -5.95 -28.23
C GLN A 140 -4.86 -5.97 -29.70
N ALA A 141 -6.00 -6.59 -29.95
CA ALA A 141 -6.68 -6.56 -31.24
C ALA A 141 -7.47 -5.25 -31.40
N TYR A 142 -7.49 -4.72 -32.61
CA TYR A 142 -8.29 -3.56 -33.01
C TYR A 142 -9.06 -3.90 -34.28
N VAL A 143 -10.37 -3.67 -34.30
CA VAL A 143 -11.19 -3.96 -35.48
C VAL A 143 -11.45 -2.65 -36.23
N THR A 144 -11.14 -2.59 -37.52
CA THR A 144 -11.48 -1.42 -38.34
C THR A 144 -12.99 -1.27 -38.46
N GLN A 145 -13.47 -0.03 -38.47
CA GLN A 145 -14.88 0.32 -38.68
C GLN A 145 -15.08 1.02 -40.03
N GLU A 146 -16.32 1.07 -40.53
CA GLU A 146 -16.71 1.76 -41.77
C GLU A 146 -16.26 3.23 -41.85
N ASN A 147 -16.04 3.87 -40.71
CA ASN A 147 -15.54 5.25 -40.59
C ASN A 147 -14.00 5.37 -40.70
N GLY A 148 -13.28 4.29 -41.02
CA GLY A 148 -11.82 4.25 -41.12
C GLY A 148 -11.07 4.29 -39.78
N ARG A 149 -11.78 4.35 -38.64
CA ARG A 149 -11.17 4.31 -37.30
C ARG A 149 -11.16 2.88 -36.77
N ALA A 150 -10.03 2.47 -36.19
CA ALA A 150 -9.92 1.20 -35.50
C ALA A 150 -10.56 1.28 -34.10
N LYS A 151 -11.55 0.43 -33.82
CA LYS A 151 -12.10 0.24 -32.47
C LYS A 151 -11.05 -0.47 -31.60
N MET A 152 -10.93 -0.05 -30.34
CA MET A 152 -10.22 -0.83 -29.33
C MET A 152 -11.00 -2.14 -29.10
N GLY A 153 -10.36 -3.28 -29.37
CA GLY A 153 -10.89 -4.62 -29.11
C GLY A 153 -10.18 -5.28 -27.92
N ASP A 154 -10.20 -6.61 -27.88
CA ASP A 154 -9.72 -7.39 -26.75
C ASP A 154 -8.20 -7.33 -26.56
N VAL A 155 -7.77 -7.31 -25.30
CA VAL A 155 -6.39 -7.65 -24.93
C VAL A 155 -6.23 -9.17 -25.08
N LEU A 156 -5.27 -9.59 -25.90
CA LEU A 156 -5.00 -11.00 -26.19
C LEU A 156 -3.97 -11.61 -25.24
N PHE A 157 -3.00 -10.80 -24.79
CA PHE A 157 -1.87 -11.22 -23.96
C PHE A 157 -1.29 -10.01 -23.20
N THR A 158 -0.92 -10.17 -21.93
CA THR A 158 -0.01 -9.23 -21.24
C THR A 158 1.30 -9.96 -20.92
N GLY A 159 2.41 -9.24 -20.93
CA GLY A 159 3.71 -9.89 -20.97
C GLY A 159 4.92 -8.98 -21.01
N THR A 160 6.06 -9.59 -21.26
CA THR A 160 7.28 -8.91 -21.70
C THR A 160 7.09 -8.29 -23.10
N PRO A 161 7.80 -7.18 -23.42
CA PRO A 161 7.72 -6.57 -24.74
C PRO A 161 8.17 -7.52 -25.86
N GLU A 162 9.13 -8.40 -25.58
CA GLU A 162 9.65 -9.41 -26.51
C GLU A 162 8.54 -10.37 -26.91
N LYS A 163 7.84 -10.97 -25.93
CA LYS A 163 6.80 -11.96 -26.20
C LYS A 163 5.57 -11.34 -26.88
N CYS A 164 5.22 -10.10 -26.51
CA CYS A 164 4.16 -9.36 -27.19
C CYS A 164 4.47 -9.09 -28.67
N ARG A 165 5.74 -8.80 -29.02
CA ARG A 165 6.16 -8.62 -30.42
C ARG A 165 6.16 -9.94 -31.20
N GLU A 166 6.62 -11.02 -30.59
CA GLU A 166 6.66 -12.37 -31.18
C GLU A 166 5.24 -12.85 -31.55
N LEU A 167 4.32 -12.84 -30.58
CA LEU A 167 2.93 -13.25 -30.78
C LEU A 167 2.20 -12.36 -31.82
N MET A 168 2.50 -11.06 -31.83
CA MET A 168 2.00 -10.13 -32.85
C MET A 168 2.54 -10.42 -34.26
N GLY A 169 3.75 -10.97 -34.37
CA GLY A 169 4.31 -11.48 -35.63
C GLY A 169 3.55 -12.72 -36.12
N GLN A 170 3.35 -13.70 -35.22
CA GLN A 170 2.65 -14.97 -35.52
C GLN A 170 1.17 -14.77 -35.89
N LEU A 171 0.49 -13.83 -35.23
CA LEU A 171 -0.87 -13.41 -35.59
C LEU A 171 -0.95 -12.73 -36.97
N LYS A 172 0.15 -12.14 -37.46
CA LYS A 172 0.23 -11.50 -38.78
C LYS A 172 0.67 -12.47 -39.89
N SER A 173 1.48 -13.48 -39.57
CA SER A 173 1.80 -14.58 -40.50
C SER A 173 0.64 -15.57 -40.64
N GLY A 174 -0.31 -15.59 -39.69
CA GLY A 174 -1.41 -16.54 -39.65
C GLY A 174 -1.00 -17.90 -39.06
N GLU A 175 0.19 -18.01 -38.48
CA GLU A 175 0.68 -19.22 -37.80
C GLU A 175 -0.04 -19.48 -36.47
N LEU A 176 -0.69 -18.45 -35.91
CA LEU A 176 -1.34 -18.49 -34.60
C LEU A 176 -2.63 -17.67 -34.64
N THR A 177 -3.71 -18.15 -34.01
CA THR A 177 -4.98 -17.42 -33.93
C THR A 177 -5.10 -16.60 -32.65
N GLU A 178 -6.03 -15.64 -32.60
CA GLU A 178 -6.35 -14.91 -31.36
C GLU A 178 -6.75 -15.84 -30.21
N GLY A 179 -7.42 -16.96 -30.51
CA GLY A 179 -7.82 -17.96 -29.54
C GLY A 179 -6.62 -18.67 -28.91
N ASP A 180 -5.64 -19.07 -29.72
CA ASP A 180 -4.42 -19.73 -29.25
C ASP A 180 -3.58 -18.79 -28.38
N VAL A 181 -3.49 -17.50 -28.75
CA VAL A 181 -2.81 -16.48 -27.94
C VAL A 181 -3.49 -16.32 -26.57
N LYS A 182 -4.83 -16.26 -26.53
CA LYS A 182 -5.59 -16.21 -25.28
C LYS A 182 -5.43 -17.49 -24.45
N GLN A 183 -5.36 -18.67 -25.06
CA GLN A 183 -5.08 -19.92 -24.36
C GLN A 183 -3.65 -19.99 -23.81
N LEU A 184 -2.65 -19.53 -24.56
CA LEU A 184 -1.28 -19.40 -24.09
C LEU A 184 -1.18 -18.43 -22.92
N TYR A 185 -1.94 -17.32 -22.95
CA TYR A 185 -2.03 -16.38 -21.84
C TYR A 185 -2.69 -17.01 -20.61
N ALA A 186 -3.83 -17.67 -20.78
CA ALA A 186 -4.55 -18.34 -19.68
C ALA A 186 -3.67 -19.42 -19.03
N LYS A 187 -3.02 -20.28 -19.83
CA LYS A 187 -2.08 -21.29 -19.34
C LYS A 187 -0.86 -20.68 -18.65
N ALA A 188 -0.35 -19.55 -19.14
CA ALA A 188 0.73 -18.82 -18.48
C ALA A 188 0.28 -18.18 -17.16
N GLN A 189 -0.95 -17.66 -17.08
CA GLN A 189 -1.54 -17.17 -15.83
C GLN A 189 -1.80 -18.32 -14.84
N GLU A 190 -2.35 -19.45 -15.27
CA GLU A 190 -2.49 -20.65 -14.44
C GLU A 190 -1.13 -21.09 -13.90
N THR A 191 -0.12 -21.22 -14.77
CA THR A 191 1.24 -21.59 -14.37
C THR A 191 1.86 -20.56 -13.41
N ALA A 192 1.61 -19.26 -13.62
CA ALA A 192 2.08 -18.20 -12.73
C ALA A 192 1.31 -18.16 -11.40
N GLN A 193 0.02 -18.50 -11.39
CA GLN A 193 -0.79 -18.65 -10.18
C GLN A 193 -0.35 -19.88 -9.38
N THR A 194 -0.11 -21.03 -10.04
CA THR A 194 0.43 -22.24 -9.38
C THR A 194 1.88 -22.04 -8.92
N ALA A 195 2.70 -21.27 -9.65
CA ALA A 195 4.03 -20.86 -9.18
C ALA A 195 3.98 -19.84 -8.04
N GLY A 196 2.94 -18.99 -8.00
CA GLY A 196 2.62 -18.08 -6.89
C GLY A 196 2.08 -18.82 -5.65
N GLN A 197 1.35 -19.93 -5.86
CA GLN A 197 1.01 -20.94 -4.85
C GLN A 197 2.20 -21.83 -4.46
N GLY A 198 3.43 -21.49 -4.90
CA GLY A 198 4.63 -22.27 -4.59
C GLY A 198 4.96 -22.34 -3.10
N LYS A 199 4.37 -21.48 -2.26
CA LYS A 199 4.37 -21.58 -0.79
C LYS A 199 3.10 -20.93 -0.22
N ASP A 200 2.08 -21.71 0.12
CA ASP A 200 1.10 -21.26 1.13
C ASP A 200 1.91 -20.86 2.37
N THR A 201 1.91 -19.57 2.69
CA THR A 201 2.79 -18.97 3.71
C THR A 201 2.04 -17.89 4.45
N PHE A 202 2.11 -17.93 5.78
CA PHE A 202 1.68 -16.80 6.59
C PHE A 202 2.85 -15.85 6.82
N SER A 203 2.53 -14.59 7.06
CA SER A 203 3.52 -13.54 7.30
C SER A 203 3.05 -12.66 8.46
N ILE A 204 3.90 -12.49 9.47
CA ILE A 204 3.62 -11.64 10.62
C ILE A 204 4.24 -10.27 10.36
N TYR A 205 3.41 -9.24 10.47
CA TYR A 205 3.81 -7.85 10.34
C TYR A 205 3.70 -7.18 11.71
N GLN A 206 4.72 -6.42 12.09
CA GLN A 206 4.74 -5.64 13.33
C GLN A 206 4.81 -4.15 12.99
N ILE A 207 4.23 -3.29 13.82
CA ILE A 207 4.35 -1.84 13.67
C ILE A 207 5.84 -1.46 13.80
N LYS A 208 6.40 -0.72 12.84
CA LYS A 208 7.80 -0.26 12.81
C LYS A 208 8.17 0.58 14.01
N GLY A 209 9.39 0.52 14.52
CA GLY A 209 9.86 1.43 15.57
C GLY A 209 9.94 2.90 15.12
N GLY A 210 9.50 3.83 15.96
CA GLY A 210 9.60 5.29 15.71
C GLY A 210 8.54 6.10 16.47
N ASP A 211 8.77 7.42 16.59
CA ASP A 211 7.83 8.33 17.25
C ASP A 211 6.49 8.42 16.51
N GLU A 212 6.53 8.40 15.16
CA GLU A 212 5.36 8.42 14.27
C GLU A 212 4.35 7.29 14.53
N THR A 213 4.81 6.18 15.12
CA THR A 213 4.01 4.98 15.39
C THR A 213 4.00 4.58 16.86
N ARG A 214 4.54 5.44 17.75
CA ARG A 214 4.61 5.21 19.19
C ARG A 214 3.21 5.03 19.77
N ASP A 215 2.30 5.93 19.45
CA ASP A 215 0.97 5.97 20.04
C ASP A 215 0.13 4.74 19.59
N PHE A 216 0.34 4.24 18.36
CA PHE A 216 -0.31 3.01 17.87
C PHE A 216 0.15 1.71 18.57
N ARG A 217 1.29 1.70 19.28
CA ARG A 217 1.78 0.50 19.99
C ARG A 217 1.06 0.22 21.30
N PHE A 218 0.61 1.28 21.96
CA PHE A 218 0.13 1.24 23.34
C PHE A 218 -1.38 1.49 23.45
N GLU A 219 -2.02 1.88 22.34
CA GLU A 219 -3.47 2.03 22.25
C GLU A 219 -4.18 0.69 22.00
N PRO A 220 -5.22 0.32 22.77
CA PRO A 220 -6.02 -0.86 22.48
C PRO A 220 -6.75 -0.72 21.14
N TYR A 221 -6.90 -1.85 20.45
CA TYR A 221 -7.47 -1.93 19.10
C TYR A 221 -8.82 -1.23 18.95
N ASP A 222 -9.72 -1.36 19.94
CA ASP A 222 -11.03 -0.74 19.93
C ASP A 222 -10.96 0.80 19.94
N ARG A 223 -9.97 1.39 20.63
CA ARG A 223 -9.77 2.85 20.61
C ARG A 223 -9.18 3.31 19.27
N LEU A 224 -8.29 2.52 18.68
CA LEU A 224 -7.75 2.79 17.34
C LEU A 224 -8.86 2.78 16.29
N GLN A 225 -9.78 1.80 16.35
CA GLN A 225 -10.97 1.75 15.49
C GLN A 225 -11.92 2.94 15.74
N ALA A 226 -12.22 3.26 17.00
CA ALA A 226 -13.11 4.38 17.36
C ALA A 226 -12.55 5.75 16.92
N ALA A 227 -11.22 5.92 16.93
CA ALA A 227 -10.53 7.09 16.40
C ALA A 227 -10.46 7.13 14.86
N GLY A 228 -10.98 6.11 14.17
CA GLY A 228 -10.98 6.03 12.70
C GLY A 228 -9.63 5.68 12.08
N ASN A 229 -8.67 5.17 12.86
CA ASN A 229 -7.38 4.75 12.32
C ASN A 229 -7.55 3.50 11.46
N VAL A 230 -7.00 3.55 10.25
CA VAL A 230 -6.96 2.42 9.30
C VAL A 230 -5.54 1.87 9.21
N VAL A 231 -5.40 0.60 8.81
CA VAL A 231 -4.10 -0.04 8.64
C VAL A 231 -3.34 0.59 7.47
N ASP A 232 -2.37 1.46 7.76
CA ASP A 232 -1.39 1.92 6.78
C ASP A 232 -0.21 0.94 6.71
N ARG A 233 -0.03 0.31 5.55
CA ARG A 233 1.07 -0.65 5.30
C ARG A 233 2.46 -0.01 5.41
N ALA A 234 2.59 1.31 5.28
CA ALA A 234 3.84 2.02 5.48
C ALA A 234 4.34 1.94 6.95
N ASN A 235 3.43 1.80 7.91
CA ASN A 235 3.73 1.77 9.34
C ASN A 235 4.15 0.39 9.86
N TYR A 236 4.17 -0.64 9.02
CA TYR A 236 4.49 -2.02 9.40
C TYR A 236 5.75 -2.55 8.70
N GLU A 237 6.46 -3.44 9.37
CA GLU A 237 7.56 -4.22 8.83
C GLU A 237 7.27 -5.73 8.94
N LEU A 238 7.81 -6.50 7.99
CA LEU A 238 7.69 -7.94 7.96
C LEU A 238 8.71 -8.54 8.95
N VAL A 239 8.23 -9.14 10.04
CA VAL A 239 9.11 -9.72 11.08
C VAL A 239 9.24 -11.24 10.95
N TYR A 240 8.29 -11.92 10.32
CA TYR A 240 8.32 -13.38 10.15
C TYR A 240 7.55 -13.83 8.92
N SER A 241 8.01 -14.90 8.27
CA SER A 241 7.30 -15.58 7.18
C SER A 241 7.59 -17.08 7.23
N ALA A 242 6.55 -17.91 7.18
CA ALA A 242 6.66 -19.36 7.30
C ALA A 242 5.54 -20.09 6.54
N PRO A 243 5.78 -21.34 6.10
CA PRO A 243 4.76 -22.11 5.39
C PRO A 243 3.54 -22.37 6.26
N LEU A 244 2.37 -22.21 5.65
CA LEU A 244 1.07 -22.56 6.21
C LEU A 244 0.80 -24.02 5.84
N ALA A 245 0.92 -24.93 6.81
CA ALA A 245 0.57 -26.34 6.60
C ALA A 245 -0.94 -26.53 6.71
N PRO A 246 -1.54 -27.59 6.12
CA PRO A 246 -2.98 -27.84 6.19
C PRO A 246 -3.56 -27.93 7.62
N GLU A 247 -2.72 -28.30 8.59
CA GLU A 247 -3.07 -28.41 10.02
C GLU A 247 -2.82 -27.08 10.81
N THR A 248 -2.42 -25.99 10.15
CA THR A 248 -2.11 -24.70 10.80
C THR A 248 -3.36 -23.85 10.96
N SER A 249 -3.99 -23.93 12.13
CA SER A 249 -5.10 -23.05 12.54
C SER A 249 -4.58 -21.75 13.19
N LEU A 250 -5.42 -20.71 13.18
CA LEU A 250 -5.29 -19.49 13.99
C LEU A 250 -6.35 -19.39 15.11
N GLU A 251 -7.22 -20.41 15.21
CA GLU A 251 -8.18 -20.63 16.33
C GLU A 251 -7.55 -21.51 17.42
#